data_AF-U2PEL4-F1
#
_entry.id   AF-U2PEL4-F1
#
_cell.length_a   1.000
_cell.length_b   1.000
_cell.length_c   1.000
_cell.angle_alpha   90.00
_cell.angle_beta   90.00
_cell.angle_gamma   90.00
#
_symmetry.space_group_name_H-M   'P 1'
#
loop_
_entity.id
_entity.type
_entity.pdbx_description
1 polymer ?
#
loop_
_entity_poly.entity_id
_entity_poly.type
_entity_poly.pdbx_seq_one_letter_code
_entity_poly.pdbx_strand_id
1 'polypeptide(L)'
;MILVINVKEIYLWLVRLMSLLCARRHRNKVVYLLSFSDNLPFIKALAAALPADVDLLVFYRPEHEAAATHLAAAGITTCVFRDDLHFVWRGIPSLMQARLLFCDNYYAFLGGLWHPKNMRIVQMWHAAGAIKRFGWG
;
A
#
# COMPACT_ATOMS: atom_id res chain seq x y z
N MET A 1 25.33 -24.71 14.05
CA MET A 1 24.53 -23.47 14.10
C MET A 1 23.37 -23.65 13.14
N ILE A 2 22.24 -24.18 13.63
CA ILE A 2 21.05 -24.41 12.81
C ILE A 2 20.48 -23.04 12.46
N LEU A 3 20.46 -22.73 11.17
CA LEU A 3 19.90 -21.52 10.62
C LEU A 3 18.38 -21.53 10.89
N VAL A 4 17.94 -20.96 12.01
CA VAL A 4 16.52 -20.67 12.23
C VAL A 4 16.17 -19.50 11.32
N ILE A 5 15.90 -19.78 10.04
CA ILE A 5 15.39 -18.75 9.15
C ILE A 5 13.97 -18.44 9.61
N ASN A 6 13.78 -17.23 10.15
CA ASN A 6 12.48 -16.75 10.57
C ASN A 6 11.58 -16.61 9.32
N VAL A 7 10.34 -17.10 9.39
CA VAL A 7 9.36 -17.01 8.28
C VAL A 7 9.21 -15.57 7.78
N LYS A 8 9.34 -14.58 8.68
CA LYS A 8 9.32 -13.16 8.33
C LYS A 8 10.50 -12.76 7.43
N GLU A 9 11.69 -13.27 7.69
CA GLU A 9 12.89 -12.98 6.89
C GLU A 9 12.76 -13.58 5.49
N ILE A 10 12.23 -14.81 5.36
CA ILE A 10 11.94 -15.42 4.06
C ILE A 10 10.94 -14.57 3.29
N TYR A 11 9.87 -14.14 3.96
CA TYR A 11 8.85 -13.29 3.35
C TYR A 11 9.45 -11.97 2.85
N LEU A 12 10.21 -11.25 3.68
CA LEU A 12 10.84 -9.98 3.29
C LEU A 12 11.88 -10.19 2.18
N TRP A 13 12.62 -11.29 2.21
CA TRP A 13 13.54 -11.66 1.14
C TRP A 13 12.82 -11.91 -0.20
N LEU A 14 11.68 -12.60 -0.18
CA LEU A 14 10.84 -12.82 -1.36
C LEU A 14 10.26 -11.50 -1.90
N VAL A 15 9.78 -10.61 -1.02
CA VAL A 15 9.34 -9.26 -1.39
C VAL A 15 10.47 -8.48 -2.05
N ARG A 16 11.69 -8.56 -1.51
CA ARG A 16 12.88 -7.91 -2.08
C ARG A 16 13.24 -8.47 -3.45
N LEU A 17 13.24 -9.79 -3.59
CA LEU A 17 13.52 -10.46 -4.86
C LEU A 17 12.50 -10.04 -5.93
N MET A 18 11.20 -10.12 -5.61
CA MET A 18 10.15 -9.80 -6.57
C MET A 18 10.14 -8.30 -6.95
N SER A 19 10.39 -7.42 -5.98
CA SER A 19 10.50 -5.98 -6.25
C SER A 19 11.71 -5.66 -7.15
N LEU A 20 12.85 -6.35 -6.97
CA LEU A 20 14.00 -6.23 -7.86
C LEU A 20 13.66 -6.67 -9.29
N LEU A 21 12.98 -7.82 -9.45
CA LEU A 21 12.56 -8.31 -10.77
C LEU A 21 11.60 -7.33 -11.47
N CYS A 22 10.81 -6.58 -10.71
CA CYS A 22 9.85 -5.61 -11.21
C CYS A 22 10.39 -4.16 -11.25
N ALA A 23 11.66 -3.93 -10.87
CA ALA A 23 12.29 -2.62 -10.72
C ALA A 23 12.22 -1.72 -11.96
N ARG A 24 12.20 -2.33 -13.16
CA ARG A 24 12.21 -1.64 -14.46
C ARG A 24 10.83 -1.48 -15.09
N ARG A 25 9.75 -1.84 -14.39
CA ARG A 25 8.39 -1.67 -14.92
C ARG A 25 8.07 -0.19 -15.15
N HIS A 26 7.27 0.05 -16.18
CA HIS A 26 6.72 1.38 -16.45
C HIS A 26 5.89 1.86 -15.25
N ARG A 27 6.09 3.13 -14.86
CA ARG A 27 5.47 3.72 -13.68
C ARG A 27 4.47 4.80 -14.05
N ASN A 28 3.24 4.40 -14.32
CA ASN A 28 2.12 5.29 -14.60
C ASN A 28 1.00 5.17 -13.55
N LYS A 29 1.24 4.52 -12.42
CA LYS A 29 0.21 4.30 -11.41
C LYS A 29 0.43 5.11 -10.14
N VAL A 30 -0.66 5.50 -9.52
CA VAL A 30 -0.71 5.84 -8.11
C VAL A 30 -1.34 4.67 -7.36
N VAL A 31 -0.71 4.28 -6.26
CA VAL A 31 -1.21 3.19 -5.42
C VAL A 31 -1.53 3.74 -4.04
N TYR A 32 -2.65 3.29 -3.48
CA TYR A 32 -3.07 3.60 -2.12
C TYR A 32 -3.24 2.32 -1.31
N LEU A 33 -2.63 2.22 -0.14
CA LEU A 33 -2.88 1.15 0.82
C LEU A 33 -3.90 1.66 1.86
N LEU A 34 -5.11 1.10 1.83
CA LEU A 34 -6.25 1.44 2.66
C LEU A 34 -6.32 0.54 3.89
N SER A 35 -6.07 1.13 5.05
CA SER A 35 -6.25 0.54 6.40
C SER A 35 -7.23 1.34 7.27
N PHE A 36 -7.79 2.46 6.78
CA PHE A 36 -8.79 3.25 7.49
C PHE A 36 -9.88 3.75 6.54
N SER A 37 -11.13 3.36 6.78
CA SER A 37 -12.29 3.73 5.94
C SER A 37 -12.58 5.24 5.88
N ASP A 38 -12.09 6.01 6.84
CA ASP A 38 -12.33 7.46 6.90
C ASP A 38 -11.59 8.24 5.79
N ASN A 39 -10.63 7.59 5.10
CA ASN A 39 -9.86 8.20 4.02
C ASN A 39 -10.57 8.23 2.65
N LEU A 40 -11.80 7.70 2.55
CA LEU A 40 -12.57 7.66 1.30
C LEU A 40 -12.70 9.02 0.58
N PRO A 41 -13.02 10.13 1.26
CA PRO A 41 -13.09 11.44 0.62
C PRO A 41 -11.76 11.87 0.01
N PHE A 42 -10.64 11.60 0.70
CA PHE A 42 -9.30 11.87 0.19
C PHE A 42 -8.99 11.03 -1.05
N ILE A 43 -9.30 9.73 -1.03
CA ILE A 43 -9.05 8.84 -2.17
C ILE A 43 -9.85 9.27 -3.40
N LYS A 44 -11.10 9.70 -3.22
CA LYS A 44 -11.93 10.24 -4.31
C LYS A 44 -11.39 11.55 -4.85
N ALA A 45 -10.96 12.47 -3.97
CA ALA A 45 -10.34 13.72 -4.38
C ALA A 45 -9.00 13.47 -5.12
N LEU A 46 -8.21 12.50 -4.65
CA LEU A 46 -7.00 12.05 -5.31
C LEU A 46 -7.32 11.55 -6.72
N ALA A 47 -8.28 10.64 -6.86
CA ALA A 47 -8.70 10.11 -8.17
C ALA A 47 -9.13 11.23 -9.14
N ALA A 48 -9.90 12.21 -8.66
CA ALA A 48 -10.35 13.35 -9.48
C ALA A 48 -9.21 14.31 -9.89
N ALA A 49 -8.14 14.40 -9.09
CA ALA A 49 -6.99 15.24 -9.36
C ALA A 49 -5.93 14.56 -10.25
N LEU A 50 -6.04 13.26 -10.51
CA LEU A 50 -5.08 12.54 -11.35
C LEU A 50 -5.29 12.87 -12.83
N PRO A 51 -4.20 13.01 -13.61
CA PRO A 51 -4.26 13.03 -15.06
C PRO A 51 -4.91 11.77 -15.64
N ALA A 52 -5.57 11.88 -16.79
CA ALA A 52 -6.31 10.78 -17.42
C ALA A 52 -5.43 9.57 -17.82
N ASP A 53 -4.12 9.77 -17.98
CA ASP A 53 -3.15 8.73 -18.32
C ASP A 53 -2.57 7.99 -17.09
N VAL A 54 -3.09 8.30 -15.90
CA VAL A 54 -2.56 7.79 -14.62
C VAL A 54 -3.63 7.03 -13.87
N ASP A 55 -3.41 5.73 -13.69
CA ASP A 55 -4.34 4.87 -12.96
C ASP A 55 -4.18 5.03 -11.44
N LEU A 56 -5.30 5.02 -10.71
CA LEU A 56 -5.33 4.82 -9.26
C LEU A 56 -5.72 3.38 -8.93
N LEU A 57 -4.84 2.68 -8.20
CA LEU A 57 -5.12 1.36 -7.63
C LEU A 57 -5.15 1.44 -6.10
N VAL A 58 -6.26 1.00 -5.50
CA VAL A 58 -6.43 0.96 -4.04
C VAL A 58 -6.33 -0.48 -3.57
N PHE A 59 -5.26 -0.79 -2.85
CA PHE A 59 -5.16 -2.03 -2.06
C PHE A 59 -5.89 -1.84 -0.74
N TYR A 60 -6.76 -2.77 -0.34
CA TYR A 60 -7.54 -2.65 0.89
C TYR A 60 -7.52 -3.94 1.71
N ARG A 61 -7.51 -3.82 3.04
CA ARG A 61 -7.65 -5.00 3.92
C ARG A 61 -9.09 -5.54 3.87
N PRO A 62 -9.32 -6.86 4.03
CA PRO A 62 -10.67 -7.45 3.99
C PRO A 62 -11.68 -6.78 4.95
N GLU A 63 -11.22 -6.28 6.09
CA GLU A 63 -12.03 -5.52 7.06
C GLU A 63 -12.63 -4.20 6.49
N HIS A 64 -12.13 -3.71 5.35
CA HIS A 64 -12.59 -2.51 4.66
C HIS A 64 -13.28 -2.79 3.32
N GLU A 65 -13.79 -4.02 3.10
CA GLU A 65 -14.48 -4.42 1.87
C GLU A 65 -15.64 -3.48 1.49
N ALA A 66 -16.45 -3.06 2.47
CA ALA A 66 -17.55 -2.12 2.23
C ALA A 66 -17.03 -0.78 1.68
N ALA A 67 -15.96 -0.25 2.28
CA ALA A 67 -15.33 0.99 1.85
C ALA A 67 -14.72 0.86 0.44
N ALA A 68 -14.09 -0.28 0.14
CA ALA A 68 -13.58 -0.59 -1.18
C ALA A 68 -14.69 -0.69 -2.23
N THR A 69 -15.84 -1.29 -1.89
CA THR A 69 -17.00 -1.37 -2.78
C THR A 69 -17.54 0.02 -3.12
N HIS A 70 -17.56 0.94 -2.15
CA HIS A 70 -17.92 2.34 -2.41
C HIS A 70 -16.95 3.07 -3.33
N LEU A 71 -15.65 2.74 -3.28
CA LEU A 71 -14.64 3.27 -4.21
C LEU A 71 -14.80 2.67 -5.61
N ALA A 72 -15.04 1.35 -5.69
CA ALA A 72 -15.28 0.64 -6.95
C ALA A 72 -16.53 1.18 -7.66
N ALA A 73 -17.62 1.44 -6.93
CA ALA A 73 -18.82 2.07 -7.47
C ALA A 73 -18.58 3.49 -8.00
N ALA A 74 -17.52 4.17 -7.53
CA ALA A 74 -17.08 5.46 -8.05
C ALA A 74 -16.06 5.35 -9.20
N GLY A 75 -15.85 4.14 -9.75
CA GLY A 75 -14.94 3.88 -10.87
C GLY A 75 -13.46 3.73 -10.48
N ILE A 76 -13.14 3.65 -9.18
CA ILE A 76 -11.76 3.50 -8.71
C ILE A 76 -11.41 2.01 -8.64
N THR A 77 -10.26 1.64 -9.20
CA THR A 77 -9.82 0.23 -9.18
C THR A 77 -9.40 -0.16 -7.77
N THR A 78 -10.03 -1.20 -7.22
CA THR A 78 -9.72 -1.74 -5.89
C THR A 78 -9.22 -3.19 -5.96
N CYS A 79 -8.29 -3.56 -5.08
CA CYS A 79 -7.75 -4.92 -4.98
C CYS A 79 -7.59 -5.31 -3.51
N VAL A 80 -8.04 -6.51 -3.15
CA VAL A 80 -7.86 -7.01 -1.78
C VAL A 80 -6.37 -7.21 -1.47
N PHE A 81 -5.95 -6.73 -0.31
CA PHE A 81 -4.62 -6.87 0.22
C PHE A 81 -4.63 -7.83 1.42
N ARG A 82 -3.81 -8.89 1.31
CA ARG A 82 -3.48 -9.81 2.39
C ARG A 82 -1.97 -9.91 2.44
N ASP A 83 -1.40 -9.86 3.64
CA ASP A 83 0.06 -9.90 3.82
C ASP A 83 0.54 -11.36 3.78
N ASP A 84 0.45 -11.98 2.60
CA ASP A 84 0.73 -13.39 2.35
C ASP A 84 1.60 -13.62 1.10
N LEU A 85 1.91 -14.88 0.79
CA LEU A 85 2.70 -15.21 -0.40
C LEU A 85 2.01 -14.84 -1.70
N HIS A 86 0.67 -14.83 -1.76
CA HIS A 86 -0.06 -14.42 -2.96
C HIS A 86 0.19 -12.95 -3.27
N PHE A 87 0.26 -12.10 -2.24
CA PHE A 87 0.65 -10.71 -2.40
C PHE A 87 2.07 -10.55 -2.94
N VAL A 88 3.03 -11.40 -2.56
CA VAL A 88 4.37 -11.40 -3.16
C VAL A 88 4.28 -11.58 -4.68
N TRP A 89 3.53 -12.59 -5.15
CA TRP A 89 3.52 -12.94 -6.58
C TRP A 89 2.63 -12.05 -7.45
N ARG A 90 1.55 -11.48 -6.89
CA ARG A 90 0.57 -10.67 -7.67
C ARG A 90 0.50 -9.21 -7.23
N GLY A 91 0.61 -8.98 -5.93
CA GLY A 91 0.55 -7.64 -5.34
C GLY A 91 1.82 -6.83 -5.61
N ILE A 92 3.01 -7.34 -5.26
CA ILE A 92 4.28 -6.64 -5.46
C ILE A 92 4.48 -6.23 -6.92
N PRO A 93 4.29 -7.08 -7.94
CA PRO A 93 4.47 -6.65 -9.32
C PRO A 93 3.54 -5.50 -9.74
N SER A 94 2.32 -5.43 -9.19
CA SER A 94 1.37 -4.34 -9.41
C SER A 94 1.77 -3.08 -8.64
N LEU A 95 2.20 -3.24 -7.39
CA LEU A 95 2.72 -2.16 -6.54
C LEU A 95 3.95 -1.49 -7.17
N MET A 96 4.85 -2.26 -7.80
CA MET A 96 6.09 -1.73 -8.40
C MET A 96 5.86 -0.87 -9.65
N GLN A 97 4.63 -0.81 -10.17
CA GLN A 97 4.19 0.15 -11.21
C GLN A 97 3.84 1.52 -10.61
N ALA A 98 3.83 1.66 -9.28
CA ALA A 98 3.55 2.92 -8.61
C ALA A 98 4.69 3.92 -8.82
N ARG A 99 4.38 5.13 -9.30
CA ARG A 99 5.24 6.31 -9.14
C ARG A 99 5.04 6.97 -7.78
N LEU A 100 3.84 6.84 -7.22
CA LEU A 100 3.43 7.39 -5.93
C LEU A 100 2.65 6.32 -5.16
N LEU A 101 3.09 6.02 -3.95
CA LEU A 101 2.49 5.04 -3.05
C LEU A 101 2.06 5.74 -1.76
N PHE A 102 0.77 5.78 -1.48
CA PHE A 102 0.23 6.27 -0.22
C PHE A 102 0.05 5.11 0.76
N CYS A 103 0.51 5.30 1.99
CA CYS A 103 0.36 4.34 3.07
C CYS A 103 -0.30 5.03 4.27
N ASP A 104 -1.47 4.58 4.67
CA ASP A 104 -2.22 5.15 5.79
C ASP A 104 -1.97 4.41 7.12
N ASN A 105 -1.11 3.39 7.09
CA ASN A 105 -0.66 2.61 8.23
C ASN A 105 0.75 2.03 7.97
N TYR A 106 1.32 1.36 8.96
CA TYR A 106 2.57 0.63 8.84
C TYR A 106 2.38 -0.72 8.13
N TYR A 107 3.17 -0.96 7.09
CA TYR A 107 3.19 -2.22 6.35
C TYR A 107 4.61 -2.79 6.34
N ALA A 108 4.81 -3.96 6.95
CA ALA A 108 6.13 -4.55 7.12
C ALA A 108 6.83 -4.85 5.80
N PHE A 109 6.09 -5.24 4.76
CA PHE A 109 6.64 -5.54 3.44
C PHE A 109 7.37 -4.34 2.81
N LEU A 110 7.03 -3.09 3.18
CA LEU A 110 7.71 -1.90 2.68
C LEU A 110 9.20 -1.91 3.05
N GLY A 111 9.54 -2.42 4.23
CA GLY A 111 10.94 -2.58 4.66
C GLY A 111 11.74 -3.59 3.82
N GLY A 112 11.05 -4.52 3.15
CA GLY A 112 11.66 -5.48 2.23
C GLY A 112 11.76 -4.99 0.78
N LEU A 113 11.08 -3.91 0.41
CA LEU A 113 11.07 -3.45 -0.98
C LEU A 113 12.45 -3.01 -1.43
N TRP A 114 12.86 -3.44 -2.63
CA TRP A 114 13.90 -2.74 -3.37
C TRP A 114 13.33 -1.41 -3.84
N HIS A 115 13.66 -0.32 -3.15
CA HIS A 115 13.14 1.02 -3.44
C HIS A 115 13.65 1.51 -4.80
N PRO A 116 12.76 1.68 -5.79
CA PRO A 116 13.18 2.23 -7.06
C PRO A 116 13.41 3.74 -6.97
N LYS A 117 14.41 4.23 -7.69
CA LYS A 117 14.78 5.66 -7.70
C LYS A 117 13.63 6.64 -8.00
N ASN A 118 12.57 6.20 -8.70
CA ASN A 118 11.46 7.06 -9.12
C ASN A 118 10.12 6.69 -8.48
N MET A 119 10.11 5.95 -7.37
CA MET A 119 8.91 5.73 -6.57
C MET A 119 8.95 6.62 -5.34
N ARG A 120 7.90 7.40 -5.10
CA ARG A 120 7.73 8.18 -3.87
C ARG A 120 6.73 7.48 -2.96
N ILE A 121 7.08 7.29 -1.70
CA ILE A 121 6.18 6.77 -0.67
C ILE A 121 5.77 7.91 0.23
N VAL A 122 4.46 8.11 0.40
CA VAL A 122 3.87 9.11 1.28
C VAL A 122 3.15 8.37 2.41
N GLN A 123 3.69 8.48 3.61
CA GLN A 123 3.08 7.91 4.79
C GLN A 123 2.15 8.95 5.44
N MET A 124 0.87 8.63 5.53
CA MET A 124 -0.14 9.44 6.18
C MET A 124 -0.23 9.02 7.65
N TRP A 125 -0.19 9.99 8.56
CA TRP A 125 -0.33 9.73 9.99
C TRP A 125 -1.73 10.08 10.46
N HIS A 126 -2.40 9.18 11.17
CA HIS A 126 -3.63 9.49 11.89
C HIS A 126 -3.28 10.02 13.29
N ALA A 127 -3.07 11.33 13.40
CA ALA A 127 -2.80 11.97 14.69
C ALA A 127 -4.02 11.95 15.66
N ALA A 128 -5.23 11.74 15.13
CA ALA A 128 -6.47 11.90 15.89
C ALA A 128 -6.64 10.90 17.07
N GLY A 129 -6.03 9.71 17.00
CA GLY A 129 -6.10 8.71 18.07
C GLY A 129 -5.05 8.89 19.18
N ALA A 130 -4.08 9.80 19.00
CA ALA A 130 -2.94 9.98 19.90
C ALA A 130 -3.09 11.17 20.87
N ILE A 131 -4.30 11.74 21.01
CA ILE A 131 -4.58 12.67 22.10
C ILE A 131 -4.71 11.84 23.39
N LYS A 132 -3.55 11.46 23.95
CA LYS A 132 -3.47 11.12 25.37
C LYS A 132 -3.80 12.41 26.13
N ARG A 133 -4.79 12.36 27.02
CA ARG A 133 -5.03 13.45 27.98
C ARG A 133 -3.75 13.63 28.80
N PHE A 134 -3.01 14.70 28.55
CA PHE A 134 -1.97 15.15 29.46
C PHE A 134 -2.57 16.28 30.30
N GLY A 135 -2.93 15.93 31.53
CA GLY A 135 -3.42 16.86 32.55
C GLY A 135 -3.27 16.19 33.91
N TRP A 136 -2.74 16.92 34.88
CA TRP A 136 -2.76 16.49 36.29
C TRP A 136 -4.20 16.58 36.78
N GLY A 137 -4.78 15.42 37.10
CA GLY A 137 -5.98 15.28 37.91
C GLY A 137 -5.65 14.38 39.07
#